data_AF-A0A1G3ZMX1-F1
#
_entry.id   AF-A0A1G3ZMX1-F1
#
_cell.length_a   1.000
_cell.length_b   1.000
_cell.length_c   1.000
_cell.angle_alpha   90.00
_cell.angle_beta   90.00
_cell.angle_gamma   90.00
#
_symmetry.space_group_name_H-M   'P 1'
#
loop_
_entity.id
_entity.type
_entity.pdbx_description
1 polymer ?
#
loop_
_entity_poly.entity_id
_entity_poly.type
_entity_poly.pdbx_seq_one_letter_code
_entity_poly.pdbx_strand_id
1 'polypeptide(L)'
;MNFALGICGYEARKLASKYNAGVAEFHLLLSRLNAVGQAKDPNYTVVGPDRVHPGAPGHLVMAYAFLKAQGLGCCVSRVEINVAKKELTKQENCAVENLQFKNETISFNCLEKALPFPVESGTMPALDLVPFSEDLNQESLRVGGLEAGDYELLIDGQSVLKRSAAEFAKGANLALVVETPQYKQAMQVFSDLKTRADIYSSKLRTFAAVRLFLLSKLKDRSPEAEKKALEESLEKNKKTKFSYGVMQIENYMKYAPDEAKFQKAADELLEKAYSENQPKSHRFELRRVR
;
A
#
# COMPACT_ATOMS: atom_id res chain seq x y z
N MET A 1 -28.43 9.93 0.52
CA MET A 1 -27.69 9.08 1.49
C MET A 1 -26.37 9.73 1.95
N ASN A 2 -25.52 10.25 1.05
CA ASN A 2 -24.23 10.85 1.44
C ASN A 2 -24.29 12.14 2.26
N PHE A 3 -25.40 12.89 2.25
CA PHE A 3 -25.50 14.15 2.99
C PHE A 3 -25.35 13.96 4.51
N ALA A 4 -26.02 12.95 5.08
CA ALA A 4 -25.89 12.64 6.51
C ALA A 4 -24.46 12.22 6.89
N LEU A 5 -23.79 11.42 6.05
CA LEU A 5 -22.37 11.08 6.24
C LEU A 5 -21.47 12.33 6.20
N GLY A 6 -21.79 13.30 5.34
CA GLY A 6 -21.09 14.59 5.29
C GLY A 6 -21.27 15.41 6.57
N ILE A 7 -22.46 15.40 7.17
CA ILE A 7 -22.70 16.02 8.49
C ILE A 7 -21.84 15.32 9.56
N CYS A 8 -21.81 13.99 9.58
CA CYS A 8 -20.97 13.24 10.52
C CYS A 8 -19.48 13.60 10.36
N GLY A 9 -18.98 13.70 9.13
CA GLY A 9 -17.60 14.12 8.85
C GLY A 9 -17.31 15.55 9.31
N TYR A 10 -18.26 16.47 9.12
CA TYR A 10 -18.16 17.83 9.66
C TYR A 10 -18.10 17.86 11.19
N GLU A 11 -18.98 17.14 11.88
CA GLU A 11 -18.97 17.08 13.34
C GLU A 11 -17.71 16.37 13.88
N ALA A 12 -17.21 15.34 13.20
CA ALA A 12 -15.94 14.69 13.55
C ALA A 12 -14.77 15.68 13.51
N ARG A 13 -14.70 16.57 12.51
CA ARG A 13 -13.68 17.63 12.44
C ARG A 13 -13.80 18.64 13.58
N LYS A 14 -15.02 19.01 13.97
CA LYS A 14 -15.24 19.88 15.14
C LYS A 14 -14.78 19.23 16.43
N LEU A 15 -15.10 17.96 16.64
CA LEU A 15 -14.64 17.20 17.81
C LEU A 15 -13.12 17.11 17.82
N ALA A 16 -12.49 16.81 16.69
CA ALA A 16 -11.05 16.72 16.63
C ALA A 16 -10.36 18.05 16.95
N SER A 17 -10.89 19.17 16.46
CA SER A 17 -10.40 20.50 16.85
C SER A 17 -10.59 20.75 18.36
N LYS A 18 -11.77 20.42 18.91
CA LYS A 18 -12.07 20.59 20.34
C LYS A 18 -11.15 19.77 21.24
N TYR A 19 -10.78 18.56 20.83
CA TYR A 19 -9.99 17.61 21.63
C TYR A 19 -8.52 17.50 21.17
N ASN A 20 -8.06 18.37 20.28
CA ASN A 20 -6.71 18.35 19.71
C ASN A 20 -6.31 16.97 19.15
N ALA A 21 -7.22 16.34 18.42
CA ALA A 21 -7.01 15.05 17.77
C ALA A 21 -6.72 15.21 16.27
N GLY A 22 -6.00 14.25 15.68
CA GLY A 22 -5.80 14.17 14.24
C GLY A 22 -7.07 13.74 13.50
N VAL A 23 -7.22 14.14 12.24
CA VAL A 23 -8.32 13.72 11.36
C VAL A 23 -7.79 13.36 9.98
N ALA A 24 -8.16 12.16 9.51
CA ALA A 24 -8.08 11.79 8.10
C ALA A 24 -9.49 11.83 7.50
N GLU A 25 -9.71 12.71 6.52
CA GLU A 25 -11.02 12.93 5.90
C GLU A 25 -11.12 12.18 4.56
N PHE A 26 -11.96 11.15 4.51
CA PHE A 26 -12.18 10.35 3.31
C PHE A 26 -13.43 10.76 2.54
N HIS A 27 -14.48 11.23 3.24
CA HIS A 27 -15.78 11.48 2.63
C HIS A 27 -15.69 12.56 1.56
N LEU A 28 -15.01 13.67 1.85
CA LEU A 28 -14.86 14.77 0.89
C LEU A 28 -14.07 14.35 -0.35
N LEU A 29 -12.96 13.63 -0.16
CA LEU A 29 -12.13 13.15 -1.27
C LEU A 29 -12.93 12.20 -2.17
N LEU A 30 -13.52 11.16 -1.59
CA LEU A 30 -14.27 10.16 -2.34
C LEU A 30 -15.52 10.76 -2.99
N SER A 31 -16.20 11.71 -2.34
CA SER A 31 -17.33 12.43 -2.91
C SER A 31 -16.93 13.26 -4.14
N ARG A 32 -15.79 13.95 -4.06
CA ARG A 32 -15.26 14.72 -5.20
C ARG A 32 -14.89 13.81 -6.36
N LEU A 33 -14.18 12.71 -6.10
CA LEU A 33 -13.80 11.75 -7.14
C LEU A 33 -15.02 11.12 -7.81
N ASN A 34 -16.03 10.73 -7.01
CA ASN A 34 -17.31 10.26 -7.54
C ASN A 34 -17.99 11.31 -8.41
N ALA A 35 -18.06 12.57 -8.00
CA ALA A 35 -18.68 13.63 -8.79
C ALA A 35 -17.97 13.86 -10.14
N VAL A 36 -16.63 13.84 -10.14
CA VAL A 36 -15.83 13.99 -11.37
C VAL A 36 -16.06 12.82 -12.33
N GLY A 37 -16.05 11.58 -11.83
CA GLY A 37 -16.31 10.41 -12.67
C GLY A 37 -17.76 10.34 -13.14
N GLN A 38 -18.72 10.70 -12.29
CA GLN A 38 -20.15 10.70 -12.60
C GLN A 38 -20.56 11.74 -13.64
N ALA A 39 -19.79 12.82 -13.77
CA ALA A 39 -19.96 13.77 -14.86
C ALA A 39 -19.67 13.16 -16.25
N LYS A 40 -18.91 12.05 -16.32
CA LYS A 40 -18.59 11.32 -17.55
C LYS A 40 -19.42 10.05 -17.72
N ASP A 41 -19.62 9.32 -16.63
CA ASP A 41 -20.43 8.10 -16.56
C ASP A 41 -21.27 8.11 -15.28
N PRO A 42 -22.60 8.30 -15.34
CA PRO A 42 -23.47 8.32 -14.15
C PRO A 42 -23.39 7.05 -13.27
N ASN A 43 -22.95 5.92 -13.83
CA ASN A 43 -22.77 4.67 -13.07
C ASN A 43 -21.41 4.58 -12.36
N TYR A 44 -20.48 5.48 -12.66
CA TYR A 44 -19.16 5.50 -12.02
C TYR A 44 -19.26 5.60 -10.50
N THR A 45 -18.40 4.82 -9.83
CA THR A 45 -18.27 4.83 -8.38
C THR A 45 -16.89 4.34 -7.93
N VAL A 46 -16.18 5.14 -7.11
CA VAL A 46 -14.94 4.71 -6.42
C VAL A 46 -15.25 3.90 -5.15
N VAL A 47 -16.49 3.91 -4.68
CA VAL A 47 -16.96 3.25 -3.45
C VAL A 47 -17.67 1.92 -3.73
N GLY A 48 -17.35 1.29 -4.86
CA GLY A 48 -17.89 -0.01 -5.26
C GLY A 48 -19.34 0.02 -5.77
N PRO A 49 -19.82 -1.09 -6.35
CA PRO A 49 -21.09 -1.18 -7.06
C PRO A 49 -22.32 -1.04 -6.14
N ASP A 50 -22.19 -1.46 -4.87
CA ASP A 50 -23.25 -1.28 -3.86
C ASP A 50 -23.27 0.14 -3.27
N ARG A 51 -22.32 0.99 -3.68
CA ARG A 51 -22.15 2.37 -3.23
C ARG A 51 -21.85 2.51 -1.74
N VAL A 52 -21.34 1.44 -1.11
CA VAL A 52 -21.00 1.38 0.31
C VAL A 52 -19.57 0.89 0.51
N HIS A 53 -19.15 -0.18 -0.19
CA HIS A 53 -17.86 -0.84 0.04
C HIS A 53 -16.88 -0.56 -1.10
N PRO A 54 -15.83 0.26 -0.85
CA PRO A 54 -14.77 0.47 -1.83
C PRO A 54 -14.09 -0.84 -2.25
N GLY A 55 -13.80 -0.94 -3.55
CA GLY A 55 -12.89 -1.97 -4.06
C GLY A 55 -11.42 -1.62 -3.78
N ALA A 56 -10.52 -2.47 -4.25
CA ALA A 56 -9.07 -2.28 -4.05
C ALA A 56 -8.56 -0.88 -4.48
N PRO A 57 -8.96 -0.30 -5.63
CA PRO A 57 -8.55 1.07 -5.98
C PRO A 57 -9.05 2.12 -4.97
N GLY A 58 -10.32 2.00 -4.53
CA GLY A 58 -10.89 2.92 -3.56
C GLY A 58 -10.21 2.83 -2.19
N HIS A 59 -9.81 1.62 -1.76
CA HIS A 59 -9.01 1.46 -0.56
C HIS A 59 -7.62 2.12 -0.67
N LEU A 60 -6.94 2.06 -1.83
CA LEU A 60 -5.67 2.77 -2.01
C LEU A 60 -5.85 4.30 -2.01
N VAL A 61 -6.95 4.82 -2.55
CA VAL A 61 -7.32 6.25 -2.42
C VAL A 61 -7.54 6.66 -0.96
N MET A 62 -8.19 5.79 -0.16
CA MET A 62 -8.35 6.04 1.28
C MET A 62 -7.01 5.99 2.02
N ALA A 63 -6.14 5.03 1.69
CA ALA A 63 -4.79 4.95 2.24
C ALA A 63 -3.97 6.20 1.89
N TYR A 64 -4.04 6.68 0.65
CA TYR A 64 -3.44 7.96 0.23
C TYR A 64 -3.88 9.11 1.13
N ALA A 65 -5.20 9.29 1.30
CA ALA A 65 -5.73 10.37 2.15
C ALA A 65 -5.25 10.26 3.60
N PHE A 66 -5.19 9.04 4.14
CA PHE A 66 -4.72 8.78 5.49
C PHE A 66 -3.24 9.15 5.66
N LEU A 67 -2.37 8.69 4.74
CA LEU A 67 -0.93 8.98 4.77
C LEU A 67 -0.66 10.48 4.58
N LYS A 68 -1.41 11.17 3.72
CA LYS A 68 -1.32 12.63 3.57
C LYS A 68 -1.73 13.37 4.84
N ALA A 69 -2.77 12.92 5.53
CA ALA A 69 -3.20 13.50 6.80
C ALA A 69 -2.17 13.33 7.93
N GLN A 70 -1.31 12.31 7.84
CA GLN A 70 -0.18 12.11 8.73
C GLN A 70 1.06 12.97 8.38
N GLY A 71 1.02 13.71 7.27
CA GLY A 71 2.12 14.58 6.85
C GLY A 71 3.31 13.83 6.25
N LEU A 72 3.12 12.61 5.73
CA LEU A 72 4.20 11.88 5.04
C LEU A 72 4.66 12.68 3.80
N GLY A 73 5.98 12.76 3.63
CA GLY A 73 6.62 13.36 2.46
C GLY A 73 6.70 12.38 1.28
N CYS A 74 7.13 12.89 0.12
CA CYS A 74 7.21 12.11 -1.11
C CYS A 74 8.50 11.30 -1.27
N CYS A 75 9.58 11.70 -0.60
CA CYS A 75 10.93 11.23 -0.88
C CYS A 75 11.18 9.82 -0.32
N VAL A 76 11.24 8.82 -1.20
CA VAL A 76 11.78 7.48 -0.91
C VAL A 76 13.30 7.56 -0.95
N SER A 77 13.87 8.10 -2.02
CA SER A 77 15.29 8.41 -2.16
C SER A 77 15.49 9.46 -3.26
N ARG A 78 16.63 10.14 -3.26
CA ARG A 78 17.02 11.03 -4.35
C ARG A 78 18.52 10.97 -4.58
N VAL A 79 18.91 10.73 -5.82
CA VAL A 79 20.30 10.80 -6.29
C VAL A 79 20.36 11.74 -7.49
N GLU A 80 21.22 12.75 -7.41
CA GLU A 80 21.50 13.64 -8.53
C GLU A 80 23.00 13.68 -8.85
N ILE A 81 23.33 13.43 -10.11
CA ILE A 81 24.70 13.38 -10.61
C ILE A 81 24.86 14.41 -11.73
N ASN A 82 25.96 15.17 -11.70
CA ASN A 82 26.37 16.02 -12.81
C ASN A 82 27.61 15.44 -13.49
N VAL A 83 27.44 14.99 -14.73
CA VAL A 83 28.48 14.31 -15.51
C VAL A 83 29.58 15.27 -15.95
N ALA A 84 29.22 16.50 -16.34
CA ALA A 84 30.19 17.51 -16.78
C ALA A 84 31.16 17.89 -15.64
N LYS A 85 30.65 17.94 -14.40
CA LYS A 85 31.44 18.21 -13.20
C LYS A 85 32.00 16.96 -12.52
N LYS A 86 31.58 15.77 -12.96
CA LYS A 86 31.93 14.47 -12.37
C LYS A 86 31.65 14.40 -10.86
N GLU A 87 30.49 14.89 -10.43
CA GLU A 87 30.13 15.00 -9.02
C GLU A 87 28.71 14.50 -8.71
N LEU A 88 28.51 14.08 -7.47
CA LEU A 88 27.20 13.88 -6.86
C LEU A 88 26.70 15.24 -6.37
N THR A 89 25.67 15.81 -7.01
CA THR A 89 25.16 17.14 -6.67
C THR A 89 24.12 17.10 -5.55
N LYS A 90 23.42 15.98 -5.38
CA LYS A 90 22.47 15.80 -4.28
C LYS A 90 22.31 14.32 -3.94
N GLN A 91 22.18 14.04 -2.65
CA GLN A 91 21.63 12.78 -2.15
C GLN A 91 20.62 13.05 -1.03
N GLU A 92 19.55 12.27 -0.96
CA GLU A 92 18.52 12.36 0.07
C GLU A 92 17.96 10.97 0.37
N ASN A 93 17.80 10.64 1.65
CA ASN A 93 17.34 9.33 2.14
C ASN A 93 18.10 8.10 1.58
N CYS A 94 19.36 8.29 1.20
CA CYS A 94 20.26 7.24 0.74
C CYS A 94 21.72 7.60 1.05
N ALA A 95 22.63 6.64 0.91
CA ALA A 95 24.07 6.83 0.94
C ALA A 95 24.67 6.35 -0.39
N VAL A 96 25.31 7.25 -1.12
CA VAL A 96 26.01 6.94 -2.37
C VAL A 96 27.51 6.80 -2.11
N GLU A 97 28.09 5.69 -2.57
CA GLU A 97 29.51 5.38 -2.42
C GLU A 97 30.13 4.96 -3.75
N ASN A 98 31.45 5.04 -3.85
CA ASN A 98 32.23 4.54 -4.99
C ASN A 98 31.74 5.08 -6.35
N LEU A 99 31.36 6.37 -6.41
CA LEU A 99 30.98 7.04 -7.65
C LEU A 99 32.19 7.12 -8.60
N GLN A 100 32.02 6.57 -9.79
CA GLN A 100 33.05 6.48 -10.81
C GLN A 100 32.50 6.85 -12.18
N PHE A 101 33.33 7.53 -12.97
CA PHE A 101 33.08 7.89 -14.37
C PHE A 101 34.19 7.26 -15.22
N LYS A 102 33.91 6.12 -15.85
CA LYS A 102 34.91 5.35 -16.61
C LYS A 102 34.29 4.73 -17.84
N ASN A 103 34.99 4.77 -18.98
CA ASN A 103 34.57 4.14 -20.24
C ASN A 103 33.11 4.47 -20.63
N GLU A 104 32.74 5.76 -20.58
CA GLU A 104 31.38 6.24 -20.87
C GLU A 104 30.27 5.65 -19.96
N THR A 105 30.67 5.08 -18.83
CA THR A 105 29.79 4.49 -17.83
C THR A 105 29.93 5.25 -16.52
N ILE A 106 28.79 5.57 -15.91
CA ILE A 106 28.69 6.12 -14.56
C ILE A 106 28.30 4.96 -13.66
N SER A 107 29.02 4.75 -12.56
CA SER A 107 28.69 3.68 -11.65
C SER A 107 28.90 4.07 -10.20
N PHE A 108 28.05 3.57 -9.31
CA PHE A 108 28.09 3.86 -7.88
C PHE A 108 27.35 2.77 -7.11
N ASN A 109 27.62 2.66 -5.81
CA ASN A 109 26.79 1.87 -4.90
C ASN A 109 25.80 2.82 -4.22
N CYS A 110 24.56 2.38 -4.06
CA CYS A 110 23.55 3.15 -3.33
C CYS A 110 22.89 2.26 -2.29
N LEU A 111 22.98 2.69 -1.03
CA LEU A 111 22.17 2.14 0.06
C LEU A 111 21.05 3.13 0.37
N GLU A 112 19.82 2.77 -0.01
CA GLU A 112 18.63 3.55 0.32
C GLU A 112 18.21 3.32 1.78
N LYS A 113 17.41 4.24 2.33
CA LYS A 113 16.89 4.12 3.71
C LYS A 113 15.40 3.77 3.77
N ALA A 114 14.77 3.63 2.62
CA ALA A 114 13.40 3.15 2.46
C ALA A 114 13.28 2.38 1.14
N LEU A 115 12.37 1.42 1.09
CA LEU A 115 11.95 0.79 -0.16
C LEU A 115 10.83 1.62 -0.82
N PRO A 116 10.67 1.57 -2.16
CA PRO A 116 9.52 2.17 -2.82
C PRO A 116 8.22 1.50 -2.36
N PHE A 117 7.12 2.26 -2.38
CA PHE A 117 5.79 1.72 -2.12
C PHE A 117 5.36 0.81 -3.30
N PRO A 118 5.11 -0.49 -3.07
CA PRO A 118 4.70 -1.40 -4.11
C PRO A 118 3.21 -1.22 -4.45
N VAL A 119 2.88 -1.12 -5.73
CA VAL A 119 1.49 -1.04 -6.20
C VAL A 119 1.12 -2.34 -6.91
N GLU A 120 0.21 -3.12 -6.33
CA GLU A 120 -0.31 -4.32 -6.97
C GLU A 120 -1.31 -4.00 -8.09
N SER A 121 -1.46 -4.91 -9.06
CA SER A 121 -2.31 -4.70 -10.24
C SER A 121 -3.77 -4.33 -9.92
N GLY A 122 -4.33 -4.90 -8.85
CA GLY A 122 -5.69 -4.60 -8.40
C GLY A 122 -5.90 -3.18 -7.87
N THR A 123 -4.84 -2.49 -7.46
CA THR A 123 -4.89 -1.12 -6.90
C THR A 123 -4.40 -0.05 -7.87
N MET A 124 -3.70 -0.43 -8.97
CA MET A 124 -3.20 0.48 -10.00
C MET A 124 -4.21 1.52 -10.50
N PRO A 125 -5.52 1.24 -10.69
CA PRO A 125 -6.47 2.25 -11.11
C PRO A 125 -6.60 3.45 -10.16
N ALA A 126 -6.13 3.34 -8.91
CA ALA A 126 -6.10 4.47 -7.98
C ALA A 126 -5.08 5.55 -8.39
N LEU A 127 -4.03 5.19 -9.13
CA LEU A 127 -2.99 6.12 -9.59
C LEU A 127 -3.53 7.15 -10.58
N ASP A 128 -4.63 6.83 -11.29
CA ASP A 128 -5.33 7.79 -12.15
C ASP A 128 -6.26 8.74 -11.38
N LEU A 129 -6.56 8.41 -10.10
CA LEU A 129 -7.51 9.15 -9.26
C LEU A 129 -6.81 10.13 -8.32
N VAL A 130 -5.61 9.79 -7.86
CA VAL A 130 -4.80 10.60 -6.94
C VAL A 130 -3.34 10.54 -7.36
N PRO A 131 -2.57 11.63 -7.15
CA PRO A 131 -1.14 11.69 -7.50
C PRO A 131 -0.30 10.94 -6.46
N PHE A 132 -0.58 9.65 -6.24
CA PHE A 132 0.03 8.84 -5.18
C PHE A 132 1.55 8.81 -5.34
N SER A 133 2.01 8.55 -6.56
CA SER A 133 3.43 8.39 -6.85
C SER A 133 4.20 9.69 -6.64
N GLU A 134 3.64 10.80 -7.10
CA GLU A 134 4.19 12.16 -6.97
C GLU A 134 4.27 12.60 -5.50
N ASP A 135 3.23 12.29 -4.73
CA ASP A 135 3.07 12.80 -3.37
C ASP A 135 3.73 11.93 -2.30
N LEU A 136 3.89 10.62 -2.53
CA LEU A 136 4.25 9.66 -1.49
C LEU A 136 5.30 8.62 -1.93
N ASN A 137 5.69 8.55 -3.21
CA ASN A 137 6.52 7.45 -3.71
C ASN A 137 7.55 7.89 -4.78
N GLN A 138 8.44 8.82 -4.41
CA GLN A 138 9.49 9.36 -5.28
C GLN A 138 10.86 8.78 -4.93
N GLU A 139 11.33 7.83 -5.74
CA GLU A 139 12.68 7.26 -5.73
C GLU A 139 13.43 7.83 -6.96
N SER A 140 14.00 9.03 -6.82
CA SER A 140 14.43 9.83 -7.97
C SER A 140 15.90 9.62 -8.32
N LEU A 141 16.18 9.20 -9.56
CA LEU A 141 17.51 9.27 -10.16
C LEU A 141 17.56 10.35 -11.24
N ARG A 142 18.41 11.36 -11.06
CA ARG A 142 18.65 12.43 -12.04
C ARG A 142 20.11 12.47 -12.45
N VAL A 143 20.37 12.44 -13.75
CA VAL A 143 21.73 12.49 -14.29
C VAL A 143 21.80 13.58 -15.37
N GLY A 144 22.43 14.70 -15.03
CA GLY A 144 22.59 15.85 -15.92
C GLY A 144 23.95 15.87 -16.61
N GLY A 145 24.02 16.48 -17.80
CA GLY A 145 25.27 16.63 -18.55
C GLY A 145 25.70 15.39 -19.34
N LEU A 146 24.80 14.42 -19.53
CA LEU A 146 24.98 13.33 -20.49
C LEU A 146 25.00 13.89 -21.93
N GLU A 147 25.78 13.27 -22.80
CA GLU A 147 25.71 13.54 -24.23
C GLU A 147 24.35 13.10 -24.78
N ALA A 148 23.91 13.69 -25.90
CA ALA A 148 22.67 13.30 -26.54
C ALA A 148 22.72 11.81 -26.97
N GLY A 149 21.67 11.07 -26.62
CA GLY A 149 21.54 9.65 -26.95
C GLY A 149 20.72 8.91 -25.91
N ASP A 150 20.58 7.61 -26.11
CA ASP A 150 19.89 6.71 -25.21
C ASP A 150 20.86 6.07 -24.23
N TYR A 151 20.38 5.89 -23.01
CA TYR A 151 21.12 5.30 -21.91
C TYR A 151 20.31 4.18 -21.28
N GLU A 152 21.02 3.17 -20.81
CA GLU A 152 20.49 2.05 -20.07
C GLU A 152 21.02 2.11 -18.63
N LEU A 153 20.09 2.07 -17.67
CA LEU A 153 20.38 1.89 -16.27
C LEU A 153 20.33 0.40 -15.95
N LEU A 154 21.41 -0.08 -15.35
CA LEU A 154 21.52 -1.39 -14.75
C LEU A 154 21.60 -1.24 -13.23
N ILE A 155 20.93 -2.13 -12.52
CA ILE A 155 21.06 -2.30 -11.07
C ILE A 155 21.42 -3.75 -10.82
N ASP A 156 22.53 -3.98 -10.12
CA ASP A 156 23.14 -5.30 -9.88
C ASP A 156 23.36 -6.11 -11.17
N GLY A 157 23.79 -5.43 -12.24
CA GLY A 157 24.02 -6.03 -13.55
C GLY A 157 22.75 -6.37 -14.35
N GLN A 158 21.55 -6.14 -13.82
CA GLN A 158 20.29 -6.27 -14.54
C GLN A 158 19.87 -4.93 -15.15
N SER A 159 19.58 -4.91 -16.45
CA SER A 159 18.93 -3.76 -17.09
C SER A 159 17.52 -3.55 -16.55
N VAL A 160 17.24 -2.35 -16.02
CA VAL A 160 15.95 -2.01 -15.40
C VAL A 160 15.25 -0.85 -16.11
N LEU A 161 15.99 0.06 -16.75
CA LEU A 161 15.39 1.24 -17.35
C LEU A 161 16.22 1.73 -18.55
N LYS A 162 15.55 2.03 -19.67
CA LYS A 162 16.15 2.71 -20.83
C LYS A 162 15.46 4.04 -21.07
N ARG A 163 16.23 5.12 -21.15
CA ARG A 163 15.74 6.49 -21.35
C ARG A 163 16.78 7.33 -22.08
N SER A 164 16.34 8.39 -22.70
CA SER A 164 17.23 9.39 -23.30
C SER A 164 18.00 10.18 -22.22
N ALA A 165 19.12 10.77 -22.61
CA ALA A 165 19.86 11.73 -21.79
C ALA A 165 18.97 12.85 -21.24
N ALA A 166 18.04 13.35 -22.05
CA ALA A 166 17.13 14.43 -21.67
C ALA A 166 16.14 13.98 -20.58
N GLU A 167 15.68 12.74 -20.61
CA GLU A 167 14.80 12.18 -19.59
C GLU A 167 15.55 11.93 -18.27
N PHE A 168 16.76 11.38 -18.32
CA PHE A 168 17.61 11.29 -17.11
C PHE A 168 17.95 12.66 -16.53
N ALA A 169 18.14 13.68 -17.36
CA ALA A 169 18.38 15.04 -16.90
C ALA A 169 17.15 15.70 -16.24
N LYS A 170 15.93 15.26 -16.59
CA LYS A 170 14.68 15.66 -15.90
C LYS A 170 14.50 14.90 -14.57
N GLY A 171 14.96 13.66 -14.52
CA GLY A 171 14.83 12.77 -13.37
C GLY A 171 13.84 11.63 -13.67
N ALA A 172 14.24 10.41 -13.34
CA ALA A 172 13.42 9.21 -13.44
C ALA A 172 13.00 8.77 -12.02
N ASN A 173 11.71 8.51 -11.83
CA ASN A 173 11.20 7.90 -10.61
C ASN A 173 11.32 6.36 -10.71
N LEU A 174 12.31 5.79 -10.05
CA LEU A 174 12.59 4.35 -10.03
C LEU A 174 11.55 3.54 -9.25
N ALA A 175 10.74 4.18 -8.40
CA ALA A 175 9.64 3.53 -7.69
C ALA A 175 8.53 3.01 -8.64
N LEU A 176 8.56 3.45 -9.91
CA LEU A 176 7.64 2.99 -10.97
C LEU A 176 8.24 1.87 -11.84
N VAL A 177 9.50 1.48 -11.59
CA VAL A 177 10.24 0.52 -12.40
C VAL A 177 10.23 -0.83 -11.68
N VAL A 178 9.30 -1.71 -12.08
CA VAL A 178 9.04 -2.98 -11.39
C VAL A 178 10.21 -3.97 -11.49
N GLU A 179 11.13 -3.74 -12.42
CA GLU A 179 12.31 -4.54 -12.66
C GLU A 179 13.41 -4.33 -11.61
N THR A 180 13.37 -3.23 -10.84
CA THR A 180 14.43 -2.92 -9.87
C THR A 180 14.45 -3.94 -8.72
N PRO A 181 15.64 -4.31 -8.21
CA PRO A 181 15.75 -5.20 -7.05
C PRO A 181 14.97 -4.70 -5.82
N GLN A 182 15.00 -3.40 -5.54
CA GLN A 182 14.31 -2.76 -4.44
C GLN A 182 12.77 -2.79 -4.61
N TYR A 183 12.23 -2.64 -5.82
CA TYR A 183 10.79 -2.80 -6.05
C TYR A 183 10.36 -4.26 -5.87
N LYS A 184 11.15 -5.22 -6.35
CA LYS A 184 10.89 -6.66 -6.12
C LYS A 184 10.93 -7.01 -4.63
N GLN A 185 11.87 -6.44 -3.88
CA GLN A 185 11.91 -6.59 -2.43
C GLN A 185 10.66 -6.00 -1.77
N ALA A 186 10.23 -4.81 -2.18
CA ALA A 186 8.99 -4.19 -1.68
C ALA A 186 7.75 -5.07 -1.97
N MET A 187 7.65 -5.65 -3.17
CA MET A 187 6.58 -6.57 -3.54
C MET A 187 6.57 -7.85 -2.69
N GLN A 188 7.74 -8.36 -2.30
CA GLN A 188 7.85 -9.52 -1.41
C GLN A 188 7.30 -9.18 -0.01
N VAL A 189 7.71 -8.05 0.56
CA VAL A 189 7.17 -7.54 1.84
C VAL A 189 5.66 -7.35 1.75
N PHE A 190 5.16 -6.77 0.66
CA PHE A 190 3.73 -6.61 0.42
C PHE A 190 2.98 -7.95 0.39
N SER A 191 3.54 -8.97 -0.27
CA SER A 191 2.94 -10.31 -0.34
C SER A 191 2.75 -10.95 1.05
N ASP A 192 3.76 -10.82 1.92
CA ASP A 192 3.68 -11.34 3.28
C ASP A 192 2.64 -10.56 4.12
N LEU A 193 2.60 -9.23 3.99
CA LEU A 193 1.61 -8.39 4.67
C LEU A 193 0.18 -8.62 4.15
N LYS A 194 0.02 -8.93 2.86
CA LYS A 194 -1.26 -9.31 2.26
C LYS A 194 -1.75 -10.65 2.81
N THR A 195 -0.88 -11.66 2.84
CA THR A 195 -1.18 -12.97 3.45
C THR A 195 -1.57 -12.82 4.92
N ARG A 196 -0.87 -11.95 5.65
CA ARG A 196 -1.21 -11.61 7.04
C ARG A 196 -2.60 -10.97 7.12
N ALA A 197 -2.90 -9.99 6.27
CA ALA A 197 -4.21 -9.34 6.23
C ALA A 197 -5.34 -10.34 5.93
N ASP A 198 -5.11 -11.34 5.08
CA ASP A 198 -6.07 -12.39 4.76
C ASP A 198 -6.36 -13.33 5.95
N ILE A 199 -5.36 -13.62 6.78
CA ILE A 199 -5.56 -14.34 8.05
C ILE A 199 -6.48 -13.54 8.98
N TYR A 200 -6.23 -12.22 9.12
CA TYR A 200 -7.08 -11.36 9.93
C TYR A 200 -8.50 -11.28 9.37
N SER A 201 -8.66 -10.98 8.09
CA SER A 201 -9.96 -10.72 7.46
C SER A 201 -10.85 -11.96 7.44
N SER A 202 -10.28 -13.14 7.17
CA SER A 202 -11.05 -14.38 7.00
C SER A 202 -11.19 -15.20 8.29
N LYS A 203 -10.24 -15.10 9.24
CA LYS A 203 -10.21 -15.88 10.48
C LYS A 203 -10.36 -15.00 11.72
N LEU A 204 -9.32 -14.28 12.12
CA LEU A 204 -9.29 -13.64 13.45
C LEU A 204 -10.41 -12.62 13.66
N ARG A 205 -10.76 -11.83 12.63
CA ARG A 205 -11.90 -10.90 12.67
C ARG A 205 -13.24 -11.62 12.68
N THR A 206 -13.37 -12.76 11.99
CA THR A 206 -14.55 -13.64 12.09
C THR A 206 -14.74 -14.13 13.52
N PHE A 207 -13.65 -14.53 14.20
CA PHE A 207 -13.71 -14.99 15.59
C PHE A 207 -14.17 -13.89 16.54
N ALA A 208 -13.55 -12.72 16.43
CA ALA A 208 -13.95 -11.55 17.20
C ALA A 208 -15.41 -11.17 16.94
N ALA A 209 -15.86 -11.19 15.68
CA ALA A 209 -17.23 -10.85 15.30
C ALA A 209 -18.25 -11.83 15.92
N VAL A 210 -18.04 -13.14 15.80
CA VAL A 210 -18.97 -14.13 16.38
C VAL A 210 -19.00 -14.03 17.90
N ARG A 211 -17.85 -13.86 18.56
CA ARG A 211 -17.80 -13.63 20.01
C ARG A 211 -18.56 -12.38 20.42
N LEU A 212 -18.37 -11.27 19.70
CA LEU A 212 -18.98 -9.99 20.04
C LEU A 212 -20.48 -9.97 19.74
N PHE A 213 -20.91 -10.47 18.58
CA PHE A 213 -22.30 -10.29 18.12
C PHE A 213 -23.24 -11.41 18.52
N LEU A 214 -22.70 -12.60 18.83
CA LEU A 214 -23.49 -13.76 19.26
C LEU A 214 -23.18 -14.13 20.71
N LEU A 215 -21.94 -14.55 21.00
CA LEU A 215 -21.64 -15.22 22.27
C LEU A 215 -21.66 -14.26 23.47
N SER A 216 -21.29 -12.99 23.29
CA SER A 216 -21.29 -11.95 24.35
C SER A 216 -22.67 -11.74 24.98
N LYS A 217 -23.75 -12.15 24.28
CA LYS A 217 -25.13 -12.01 24.72
C LYS A 217 -25.61 -13.14 25.61
N LEU A 218 -24.83 -14.23 25.71
CA LEU A 218 -25.18 -15.38 26.53
C LEU A 218 -24.87 -15.09 28.00
N LYS A 219 -25.81 -15.45 28.88
CA LYS A 219 -25.60 -15.40 30.34
C LYS A 219 -24.69 -16.53 30.82
N ASP A 220 -24.86 -17.72 30.26
CA ASP A 220 -23.99 -18.87 30.45
C ASP A 220 -23.02 -18.98 29.27
N ARG A 221 -21.72 -19.05 29.57
CA ARG A 221 -20.63 -19.17 28.60
C ARG A 221 -19.94 -20.53 28.66
N SER A 222 -20.62 -21.54 29.22
CA SER A 222 -20.20 -22.93 29.13
C SER A 222 -20.01 -23.36 27.66
N PRO A 223 -19.06 -24.28 27.36
CA PRO A 223 -18.87 -24.80 26.01
C PRO A 223 -20.16 -25.33 25.38
N GLU A 224 -21.03 -25.95 26.18
CA GLU A 224 -22.32 -26.50 25.76
C GLU A 224 -23.29 -25.38 25.36
N ALA A 225 -23.38 -24.31 26.16
CA ALA A 225 -24.23 -23.17 25.86
C ALA A 225 -23.76 -22.42 24.61
N GLU A 226 -22.45 -22.22 24.45
CA GLU A 226 -21.89 -21.60 23.24
C GLU A 226 -22.14 -22.45 21.99
N LYS A 227 -21.91 -23.77 22.07
CA LYS A 227 -22.17 -24.70 20.98
C LYS A 227 -23.63 -24.64 20.54
N LYS A 228 -24.56 -24.72 21.49
CA LYS A 228 -26.00 -24.61 21.21
C LYS A 228 -26.34 -23.29 20.53
N ALA A 229 -25.82 -22.16 21.02
CA ALA A 229 -26.07 -20.85 20.43
C ALA A 229 -25.53 -20.73 18.99
N LEU A 230 -24.38 -21.34 18.70
CA LEU A 230 -23.80 -21.39 17.35
C LEU A 230 -24.69 -22.21 16.41
N GLU A 231 -25.16 -23.39 16.85
CA GLU A 231 -26.03 -24.27 16.06
C GLU A 231 -27.39 -23.60 15.75
N GLU A 232 -28.02 -22.99 16.74
CA GLU A 232 -29.28 -22.25 16.57
C GLU A 232 -29.11 -21.05 15.63
N SER A 233 -28.01 -20.30 15.77
CA SER A 233 -27.68 -19.18 14.87
C SER A 233 -27.46 -19.64 13.43
N LEU A 234 -26.75 -20.77 13.26
CA LEU A 234 -26.50 -21.36 11.95
C LEU A 234 -27.80 -21.80 11.27
N GLU A 235 -28.67 -22.52 11.99
CA GLU A 235 -29.97 -22.95 11.47
C GLU A 235 -30.84 -21.75 11.08
N LYS A 236 -30.91 -20.74 11.94
CA LYS A 236 -31.63 -19.50 11.66
C LYS A 236 -31.10 -18.82 10.40
N ASN A 237 -29.79 -18.66 10.27
CA ASN A 237 -29.17 -18.00 9.10
C ASN A 237 -29.43 -18.80 7.81
N LYS A 238 -29.41 -20.14 7.86
CA LYS A 238 -29.77 -20.99 6.72
C LYS A 238 -31.24 -20.81 6.33
N LYS A 239 -32.15 -20.81 7.31
CA LYS A 239 -33.59 -20.59 7.10
C LYS A 239 -33.89 -19.22 6.49
N THR A 240 -33.20 -18.16 6.94
CA THR A 240 -33.36 -16.81 6.40
C THR A 240 -32.51 -16.55 5.14
N LYS A 241 -31.80 -17.56 4.63
CA LYS A 241 -30.88 -17.45 3.48
C LYS A 241 -29.81 -16.36 3.64
N PHE A 242 -29.40 -16.07 4.87
CA PHE A 242 -28.36 -15.08 5.15
C PHE A 242 -26.97 -15.71 5.01
N SER A 243 -26.49 -15.80 3.76
CA SER A 243 -25.25 -16.50 3.39
C SER A 243 -24.01 -16.02 4.16
N TYR A 244 -23.88 -14.71 4.38
CA TYR A 244 -22.76 -14.15 5.15
C TYR A 244 -22.76 -14.67 6.59
N GLY A 245 -23.92 -14.68 7.26
CA GLY A 245 -24.05 -15.22 8.61
C GLY A 245 -23.75 -16.71 8.69
N VAL A 246 -24.19 -17.50 7.71
CA VAL A 246 -23.84 -18.93 7.60
C VAL A 246 -22.33 -19.11 7.54
N MET A 247 -21.67 -18.42 6.60
CA MET A 247 -20.22 -18.49 6.42
C MET A 247 -19.44 -18.09 7.69
N GLN A 248 -19.85 -17.01 8.37
CA GLN A 248 -19.17 -16.54 9.59
C GLN A 248 -19.22 -17.59 10.71
N ILE A 249 -20.39 -18.20 10.93
CA ILE A 249 -20.57 -19.23 11.97
C ILE A 249 -19.83 -20.53 11.59
N GLU A 250 -19.93 -20.98 10.34
CA GLU A 250 -19.20 -22.19 9.88
C GLU A 250 -17.68 -22.00 9.98
N ASN A 251 -17.17 -20.83 9.59
CA ASN A 251 -15.75 -20.50 9.76
C ASN A 251 -15.34 -20.45 11.24
N TYR A 252 -16.17 -19.90 12.12
CA TYR A 252 -15.90 -19.89 13.56
C TYR A 252 -15.79 -21.32 14.10
N MET A 253 -16.81 -22.15 13.88
CA MET A 253 -16.85 -23.52 14.38
C MET A 253 -15.69 -24.36 13.85
N LYS A 254 -15.27 -24.13 12.60
CA LYS A 254 -14.18 -24.87 11.96
C LYS A 254 -12.80 -24.43 12.42
N TYR A 255 -12.56 -23.12 12.57
CA TYR A 255 -11.20 -22.58 12.66
C TYR A 255 -10.87 -21.93 14.02
N ALA A 256 -11.87 -21.59 14.86
CA ALA A 256 -11.61 -20.99 16.16
C ALA A 256 -10.77 -21.87 17.12
N PRO A 257 -10.87 -23.23 17.11
CA PRO A 257 -9.97 -24.07 17.91
C PRO A 257 -8.48 -23.86 17.60
N ASP A 258 -8.15 -23.44 16.37
CA ASP A 258 -6.80 -23.18 15.91
C ASP A 258 -6.41 -21.68 15.99
N GLU A 259 -7.15 -20.84 16.75
CA GLU A 259 -6.92 -19.40 16.79
C GLU A 259 -5.47 -19.03 17.16
N ALA A 260 -4.87 -19.70 18.14
CA ALA A 260 -3.48 -19.45 18.55
C ALA A 260 -2.50 -19.71 17.39
N LYS A 261 -2.78 -20.69 16.53
CA LYS A 261 -1.98 -20.99 15.34
C LYS A 261 -2.11 -19.87 14.30
N PHE A 262 -3.31 -19.36 14.07
CA PHE A 262 -3.53 -18.26 13.14
C PHE A 262 -2.89 -16.95 13.63
N GLN A 263 -2.98 -16.67 14.93
CA GLN A 263 -2.31 -15.52 15.54
C GLN A 263 -0.79 -15.63 15.35
N LYS A 264 -0.21 -16.78 15.73
CA LYS A 264 1.22 -17.04 15.56
C LYS A 264 1.66 -16.87 14.09
N ALA A 265 0.93 -17.45 13.14
CA ALA A 265 1.25 -17.31 11.71
C ALA A 265 1.19 -15.84 11.23
N ALA A 266 0.23 -15.06 11.74
CA ALA A 266 0.10 -13.65 11.41
C ALA A 266 1.24 -12.79 12.01
N ASP A 267 1.74 -13.17 13.19
CA ASP A 267 2.86 -12.51 13.85
C ASP A 267 4.20 -12.89 13.18
N GLU A 268 4.41 -14.16 12.83
CA GLU A 268 5.57 -14.62 12.06
C GLU A 268 5.67 -13.92 10.70
N LEU A 269 4.54 -13.70 10.01
CA LEU A 269 4.52 -12.94 8.75
C LEU A 269 4.89 -11.46 8.96
N LEU A 270 4.52 -10.87 10.10
CA LEU A 270 4.91 -9.49 10.41
C LEU A 270 6.41 -9.41 10.69
N GLU A 271 6.95 -10.31 11.51
CA GLU A 271 8.38 -10.40 11.80
C GLU A 271 9.20 -10.62 10.52
N LYS A 272 8.75 -11.53 9.66
CA LYS A 272 9.34 -11.77 8.35
C LYS A 272 9.34 -10.49 7.50
N ALA A 273 8.21 -9.79 7.40
CA ALA A 273 8.12 -8.54 6.65
C ALA A 273 9.09 -7.46 7.18
N TYR A 274 9.28 -7.35 8.50
CA TYR A 274 10.25 -6.42 9.10
C TYR A 274 11.72 -6.83 8.89
N SER A 275 11.99 -8.13 8.81
CA SER A 275 13.32 -8.64 8.46
C SER A 275 13.64 -8.36 6.99
N GLU A 276 12.65 -8.56 6.10
CA GLU A 276 12.81 -8.45 4.66
C GLU A 276 12.71 -7.02 4.13
N ASN A 277 12.17 -6.05 4.89
CA ASN A 277 12.04 -4.67 4.42
C ASN A 277 13.31 -3.81 4.55
N GLN A 278 14.42 -4.38 5.04
CA GLN A 278 15.68 -3.66 5.20
C GLN A 278 16.32 -3.41 3.82
N PRO A 279 16.45 -2.16 3.34
CA PRO A 279 17.08 -1.89 2.05
C PRO A 279 18.52 -2.41 2.01
N LYS A 280 18.96 -2.85 0.84
CA LYS A 280 20.32 -3.34 0.61
C LYS A 280 21.08 -2.35 -0.26
N SER A 281 22.42 -2.40 -0.17
CA SER A 281 23.26 -1.63 -1.07
C SER A 281 23.25 -2.30 -2.44
N HIS A 282 22.88 -1.54 -3.47
CA HIS A 282 22.79 -2.00 -4.85
C HIS A 282 23.83 -1.27 -5.72
N ARG A 283 24.35 -1.97 -6.74
CA ARG A 283 25.30 -1.40 -7.71
C ARG A 283 24.53 -0.80 -8.88
N PHE A 284 24.61 0.51 -9.03
CA PHE A 284 24.01 1.24 -10.15
C PHE A 284 25.06 1.45 -11.24
N GLU A 285 24.66 1.23 -12.50
CA GLU A 285 25.48 1.49 -13.68
C GLU A 285 24.62 2.14 -14.77
N LEU A 286 24.99 3.35 -15.18
CA LEU A 286 24.38 4.04 -16.32
C LEU A 286 25.37 4.07 -17.47
N ARG A 287 24.99 3.48 -18.61
CA ARG A 287 25.82 3.41 -19.81
C ARG A 287 25.04 3.82 -21.04
N ARG A 288 25.73 4.36 -22.05
CA ARG A 288 25.13 4.69 -23.34
C ARG A 288 24.74 3.40 -24.07
N VAL A 289 23.56 3.40 -24.69
CA VAL A 289 23.14 2.32 -25.61
C VAL A 289 23.90 2.51 -26.92
N ARG A 290 24.53 1.45 -27.40
CA ARG A 290 25.24 1.43 -28.69
C ARG A 290 24.31 1.03 -29.81
#